data_AF-X6NT56-F1
#
_entry.id   AF-X6NT56-F1
#
_cell.length_a   1.000
_cell.length_b   1.000
_cell.length_c   1.000
_cell.angle_alpha   90.00
_cell.angle_beta   90.00
_cell.angle_gamma   90.00
#
_symmetry.space_group_name_H-M   'P 1'
#
loop_
_entity.id
_entity.type
_entity.pdbx_description
1 polymer ?
#
loop_
_entity_poly.entity_id
_entity_poly.type
_entity_poly.pdbx_seq_one_letter_code
_entity_poly.pdbx_strand_id
1 'polypeptide(L)'
;MIATATTTTTATPDDAQDSEKGWPSQNKRNVPSINDNTVIILKGKSSRNVRAEATQKYNLTFLLRDKIGFNLFMEHLFFEFSPELLLGYLELSQFYNKYNEKHTDRYETCSLLPKSKIVFDESLPIKRKLQMLNEKYIVKDGPFELNLQAAIKKNFLDKLCLFLNDKADSGPLFDALLSILHRLLDQIHYLMRDSFNRFRQTESYRQYVKFNKGELTSNKEKDVK
;
A
#
# COMPACT_ATOMS: atom_id res chain seq x y z
N MET A 1 18.66 9.83 59.75
CA MET A 1 19.55 10.66 58.90
C MET A 1 19.63 9.98 57.54
N ILE A 2 18.97 10.52 56.52
CA ILE A 2 18.95 9.96 55.17
C ILE A 2 19.53 11.03 54.25
N ALA A 3 20.66 10.72 53.61
CA ALA A 3 21.41 11.64 52.77
C ALA A 3 20.77 11.75 51.38
N THR A 4 20.46 12.98 50.97
CA THR A 4 20.04 13.38 49.63
C THR A 4 21.28 13.60 48.76
N ALA A 5 21.33 12.92 47.61
CA ALA A 5 22.36 13.15 46.59
C ALA A 5 21.82 14.11 45.52
N THR A 6 22.51 15.24 45.36
CA THR A 6 22.27 16.25 44.33
C THR A 6 23.20 15.98 43.15
N THR A 7 22.66 15.80 41.94
CA THR A 7 23.45 15.69 40.70
C THR A 7 23.41 17.00 39.93
N THR A 8 24.61 17.54 39.72
CA THR A 8 24.90 18.82 39.05
C THR A 8 25.04 18.63 37.54
N THR A 9 24.42 19.56 36.82
CA THR A 9 24.47 19.79 35.37
C THR A 9 25.88 20.10 34.85
N THR A 10 26.26 19.52 33.71
CA THR A 10 27.39 20.01 32.91
C THR A 10 26.89 20.30 31.49
N ALA A 11 26.95 21.56 31.09
CA ALA A 11 26.70 22.03 29.74
C ALA A 11 28.04 22.09 28.97
N THR A 12 28.03 21.71 27.70
CA THR A 12 29.15 21.89 26.76
C THR A 12 28.71 22.84 25.63
N PRO A 13 29.63 23.70 25.12
CA PRO A 13 29.30 24.69 24.10
C PRO A 13 29.58 24.22 22.66
N ASP A 14 28.84 24.88 21.77
CA ASP A 14 29.00 25.14 20.33
C ASP A 14 30.29 24.72 19.62
N ASP A 15 30.14 24.06 18.46
CA ASP A 15 30.60 24.58 17.15
C ASP A 15 30.59 23.46 16.09
N ALA A 16 29.62 23.52 15.18
CA ALA A 16 29.70 22.83 13.88
C ALA A 16 28.85 23.58 12.85
N GLN A 17 29.45 24.60 12.25
CA GLN A 17 29.03 25.07 10.93
C GLN A 17 29.34 23.95 9.93
N ASP A 18 28.30 23.28 9.42
CA ASP A 18 28.44 22.46 8.22
C ASP A 18 27.44 22.89 7.15
N SER A 19 28.00 22.97 5.97
CA SER A 19 27.56 23.52 4.72
C SER A 19 26.21 23.00 4.21
N GLU A 20 25.24 23.90 4.07
CA GLU A 20 24.02 23.68 3.27
C GLU A 20 24.39 23.47 1.79
N LYS A 21 24.63 22.22 1.41
CA LYS A 21 24.52 21.80 0.02
C LYS A 21 23.03 21.70 -0.33
N GLY A 22 22.56 22.73 -1.03
CA GLY A 22 21.22 22.82 -1.56
C GLY A 22 20.81 21.56 -2.33
N TRP A 23 19.60 21.09 -2.05
CA TRP A 23 18.95 20.04 -2.82
C TRP A 23 18.65 20.55 -4.23
N PRO A 24 18.86 19.75 -5.30
CA PRO A 24 18.52 20.15 -6.65
C PRO A 24 17.00 20.32 -6.75
N SER A 25 16.59 21.57 -6.95
CA SER A 25 15.21 22.00 -7.18
C SER A 25 14.57 21.13 -8.26
N GLN A 26 13.49 20.44 -7.89
CA GLN A 26 12.74 19.62 -8.83
C GLN A 26 12.12 20.49 -9.92
N ASN A 27 12.54 20.19 -11.14
CA ASN A 27 11.97 20.51 -12.43
C ASN A 27 10.52 21.05 -12.40
N LYS A 28 10.37 22.30 -12.86
CA LYS A 28 9.11 22.87 -13.35
C LYS A 28 8.64 22.02 -14.53
N ARG A 29 7.72 21.08 -14.29
CA ARG A 29 7.02 20.38 -15.37
C ARG A 29 5.99 21.34 -15.96
N ASN A 30 6.27 21.78 -17.19
CA ASN A 30 5.26 22.36 -18.09
C ASN A 30 4.07 21.41 -18.18
N VAL A 31 2.91 21.88 -17.72
CA VAL A 31 1.62 21.23 -17.95
C VAL A 31 1.20 21.57 -19.38
N PRO A 32 1.03 20.61 -20.30
CA PRO A 32 0.46 20.91 -21.61
C PRO A 32 -1.03 21.22 -21.45
N SER A 33 -1.43 22.41 -21.89
CA SER A 33 -2.84 22.76 -22.10
C SER A 33 -3.40 21.85 -23.20
N ILE A 34 -4.33 20.98 -22.82
CA ILE A 34 -5.10 20.15 -23.75
C ILE A 34 -6.14 21.05 -24.39
N ASN A 35 -5.86 21.52 -25.61
CA ASN A 35 -6.89 22.07 -26.48
C ASN A 35 -7.52 20.92 -27.27
N ASP A 36 -8.77 20.64 -26.93
CA ASP A 36 -9.68 19.84 -27.75
C ASP A 36 -9.97 20.58 -29.07
N ASN A 37 -9.63 19.95 -30.19
CA ASN A 37 -10.49 19.83 -31.38
C ASN A 37 -9.71 19.36 -32.60
N THR A 38 -9.69 18.04 -32.84
CA THR A 38 -9.51 17.52 -34.19
C THR A 38 -10.38 16.28 -34.39
N VAL A 39 -11.50 16.47 -35.08
CA VAL A 39 -12.31 15.39 -35.64
C VAL A 39 -11.61 14.90 -36.90
N ILE A 40 -11.00 13.71 -36.83
CA ILE A 40 -10.51 12.98 -38.01
C ILE A 40 -11.38 11.73 -38.19
N ILE A 41 -12.28 11.78 -39.17
CA ILE A 41 -13.06 10.64 -39.64
C ILE A 41 -12.16 9.84 -40.60
N LEU A 42 -11.64 8.71 -40.13
CA LEU A 42 -11.05 7.69 -41.01
C LEU A 42 -11.80 6.37 -40.81
N LYS A 43 -12.63 6.03 -41.81
CA LYS A 43 -13.26 4.71 -41.96
C LYS A 43 -12.20 3.70 -42.41
N GLY A 44 -11.55 3.05 -41.44
CA GLY A 44 -10.71 1.88 -41.64
C GLY A 44 -11.15 0.77 -40.69
N LYS A 45 -11.43 -0.43 -41.21
CA LYS A 45 -11.88 -1.59 -40.42
C LYS A 45 -10.86 -1.87 -39.31
N SER A 46 -11.33 -1.73 -38.08
CA SER A 46 -10.53 -1.51 -36.88
C SER A 46 -9.97 -2.82 -36.30
N SER A 47 -8.70 -3.11 -36.59
CA SER A 47 -7.89 -4.07 -35.80
C SER A 47 -7.55 -3.56 -34.39
N ARG A 48 -8.11 -2.43 -33.93
CA ARG A 48 -7.81 -1.85 -32.61
C ARG A 48 -8.58 -2.50 -31.46
N ASN A 49 -9.61 -3.31 -31.72
CA ASN A 49 -10.44 -3.87 -30.63
C ASN A 49 -9.80 -5.08 -29.92
N VAL A 50 -8.93 -5.86 -30.59
CA VAL A 50 -8.33 -7.06 -29.99
C VAL A 50 -7.32 -6.73 -28.87
N ARG A 51 -6.76 -5.52 -28.85
CA ARG A 51 -5.73 -5.14 -27.85
C ARG A 51 -6.33 -4.72 -26.49
N ALA A 52 -7.58 -4.28 -26.46
CA ALA A 52 -8.23 -3.80 -25.22
C ALA A 52 -8.63 -4.95 -24.29
N GLU A 53 -9.13 -6.07 -24.84
CA GLU A 53 -9.61 -7.20 -24.03
C GLU A 53 -8.49 -7.93 -23.28
N ALA A 54 -7.32 -8.12 -23.91
CA ALA A 54 -6.20 -8.79 -23.25
C ALA A 54 -5.62 -8.02 -22.04
N THR A 55 -5.79 -6.69 -22.01
CA THR A 55 -5.29 -5.86 -20.90
C THR A 55 -6.17 -5.92 -19.65
N GLN A 56 -7.42 -6.35 -19.75
CA GLN A 56 -8.34 -6.35 -18.60
C GLN A 56 -8.08 -7.52 -17.63
N LYS A 57 -7.48 -8.61 -18.13
CA LYS A 57 -7.19 -9.82 -17.34
C LYS A 57 -6.18 -9.58 -16.21
N TYR A 58 -5.19 -8.71 -16.42
CA TYR A 58 -4.08 -8.47 -15.49
C TYR A 58 -4.23 -7.15 -14.74
N ASN A 59 -5.32 -7.01 -14.00
CA ASN A 59 -5.57 -5.83 -13.16
C ASN A 59 -4.78 -5.86 -11.83
N LEU A 60 -4.83 -4.76 -11.08
CA LEU A 60 -4.12 -4.63 -9.80
C LEU A 60 -4.49 -5.75 -8.82
N THR A 61 -5.77 -6.11 -8.70
CA THR A 61 -6.21 -7.19 -7.81
C THR A 61 -5.57 -8.53 -8.18
N PHE A 62 -5.53 -8.87 -9.47
CA PHE A 62 -4.85 -10.07 -9.95
C PHE A 62 -3.35 -10.05 -9.59
N LEU A 63 -2.69 -8.92 -9.83
CA LEU A 63 -1.28 -8.72 -9.51
C LEU A 63 -0.98 -8.93 -8.01
N LEU A 64 -1.82 -8.39 -7.13
CA LEU A 64 -1.64 -8.49 -5.67
C LEU A 64 -1.93 -9.89 -5.10
N ARG A 65 -2.66 -10.73 -5.83
CA ARG A 65 -2.93 -12.12 -5.47
C ARG A 65 -1.83 -13.09 -5.92
N ASP A 66 -0.95 -12.65 -6.81
CA ASP A 66 0.17 -13.44 -7.28
C ASP A 66 1.47 -13.03 -6.57
N LYS A 67 2.24 -13.99 -6.07
CA LYS A 67 3.47 -13.71 -5.32
C LYS A 67 4.51 -12.96 -6.15
N ILE A 68 4.67 -13.34 -7.42
CA ILE A 68 5.66 -12.74 -8.32
C ILE A 68 5.21 -11.32 -8.67
N GLY A 69 3.95 -11.15 -9.06
CA GLY A 69 3.34 -9.86 -9.36
C GLY A 69 3.42 -8.90 -8.18
N PHE A 70 3.09 -9.36 -6.98
CA PHE A 70 3.21 -8.60 -5.74
C PHE A 70 4.65 -8.12 -5.50
N ASN A 71 5.64 -9.00 -5.60
CA ASN A 71 7.04 -8.65 -5.36
C ASN A 71 7.56 -7.64 -6.38
N LEU A 72 7.25 -7.81 -7.67
CA LEU A 72 7.64 -6.87 -8.72
C LEU A 72 6.97 -5.49 -8.51
N PHE A 73 5.73 -5.48 -8.03
CA PHE A 73 5.04 -4.23 -7.72
C PHE A 73 5.60 -3.56 -6.47
N MET A 74 5.96 -4.34 -5.45
CA MET A 74 6.64 -3.85 -4.26
C MET A 74 7.97 -3.17 -4.63
N GLU A 75 8.78 -3.81 -5.47
CA GLU A 75 10.03 -3.25 -5.99
C GLU A 75 9.78 -1.92 -6.71
N HIS A 76 8.75 -1.86 -7.57
CA HIS A 76 8.36 -0.61 -8.23
C HIS A 76 7.98 0.49 -7.24
N LEU A 77 7.21 0.19 -6.19
CA LEU A 77 6.82 1.16 -5.18
C LEU A 77 7.99 1.67 -4.33
N PHE A 78 9.03 0.85 -4.11
CA PHE A 78 10.27 1.32 -3.50
C PHE A 78 10.95 2.40 -4.36
N PHE A 79 10.98 2.24 -5.69
CA PHE A 79 11.50 3.27 -6.59
C PHE A 79 10.65 4.54 -6.60
N GLU A 80 9.35 4.43 -6.32
CA GLU A 80 8.44 5.57 -6.20
C GLU A 80 8.37 6.15 -4.77
N PHE A 81 9.20 5.66 -3.84
CA PHE A 81 9.17 6.07 -2.44
C PHE A 81 7.78 5.98 -1.80
N SER A 82 7.00 4.95 -2.17
CA SER A 82 5.67 4.68 -1.60
C SER A 82 5.42 3.21 -1.21
N PRO A 83 6.41 2.45 -0.67
CA PRO A 83 6.21 1.05 -0.27
C PRO A 83 5.17 0.89 0.84
N GLU A 84 4.94 1.92 1.67
CA GLU A 84 3.99 1.93 2.76
C GLU A 84 2.55 1.66 2.30
N LEU A 85 2.17 2.07 1.08
CA LEU A 85 0.85 1.79 0.52
C LEU A 85 0.59 0.28 0.45
N LEU A 86 1.56 -0.47 -0.06
CA LEU A 86 1.43 -1.91 -0.25
C LEU A 86 1.59 -2.70 1.05
N LEU A 87 2.48 -2.25 1.94
CA LEU A 87 2.64 -2.84 3.28
C LEU A 87 1.38 -2.61 4.14
N GLY A 88 0.85 -1.39 4.13
CA GLY A 88 -0.39 -1.04 4.80
C GLY A 88 -1.57 -1.84 4.25
N TYR A 89 -1.69 -1.95 2.92
CA TYR A 89 -2.71 -2.80 2.30
C TYR A 89 -2.59 -4.26 2.75
N LEU A 90 -1.38 -4.83 2.75
CA LEU A 90 -1.14 -6.22 3.15
C LEU A 90 -1.54 -6.47 4.62
N GLU A 91 -1.07 -5.66 5.55
CA GLU A 91 -1.34 -5.88 6.98
C GLU A 91 -2.80 -5.61 7.34
N LEU A 92 -3.39 -4.53 6.82
CA LEU A 92 -4.79 -4.19 7.08
C LEU A 92 -5.74 -5.20 6.43
N SER A 93 -5.43 -5.73 5.24
CA SER A 93 -6.23 -6.78 4.60
C SER A 93 -6.11 -8.11 5.34
N GLN A 94 -4.93 -8.47 5.82
CA GLN A 94 -4.76 -9.63 6.70
C GLN A 94 -5.57 -9.51 7.99
N PHE A 95 -5.57 -8.33 8.63
CA PHE A 95 -6.42 -8.09 9.81
C PHE A 95 -7.90 -8.24 9.45
N TYR A 96 -8.36 -7.55 8.41
CA TYR A 96 -9.75 -7.61 7.97
C TYR A 96 -10.19 -9.04 7.64
N ASN A 97 -9.39 -9.79 6.89
CA ASN A 97 -9.72 -11.17 6.50
C ASN A 97 -9.68 -12.14 7.69
N LYS A 98 -8.82 -11.91 8.70
CA LYS A 98 -8.75 -12.75 9.90
C LYS A 98 -9.99 -12.61 10.79
N TYR A 99 -10.58 -11.41 10.85
CA TYR A 99 -11.65 -11.09 11.81
C TYR A 99 -13.03 -10.83 11.19
N ASN A 100 -13.14 -10.79 9.86
CA ASN A 100 -14.42 -10.68 9.18
C ASN A 100 -14.89 -12.07 8.68
N GLU A 101 -15.79 -12.70 9.44
CA GLU A 101 -16.36 -14.03 9.13
C GLU A 101 -17.19 -14.03 7.84
N LYS A 102 -17.68 -12.86 7.39
CA LYS A 102 -18.49 -12.73 6.16
C LYS A 102 -17.63 -12.77 4.88
N HIS A 103 -16.50 -13.49 4.93
CA HIS A 103 -15.47 -13.66 3.91
C HIS A 103 -15.80 -13.01 2.56
N THR A 104 -15.29 -11.80 2.35
CA THR A 104 -15.27 -11.19 1.03
C THR A 104 -13.88 -11.42 0.43
N ASP A 105 -13.78 -12.20 -0.64
CA ASP A 105 -12.51 -12.44 -1.37
C ASP A 105 -11.88 -11.16 -1.92
N ARG A 106 -12.58 -10.03 -1.81
CA ARG A 106 -12.18 -8.71 -2.31
C ARG A 106 -10.76 -8.30 -1.94
N TYR A 107 -10.31 -8.63 -0.72
CA TYR A 107 -8.96 -8.30 -0.23
C TYR A 107 -8.10 -9.53 0.00
N GLU A 108 -8.41 -10.62 -0.69
CA GLU A 108 -7.58 -11.81 -0.64
C GLU A 108 -6.17 -11.48 -1.15
N THR A 109 -5.17 -11.81 -0.33
CA THR A 109 -3.74 -11.70 -0.65
C THR A 109 -3.18 -13.10 -0.83
N CYS A 110 -2.12 -13.24 -1.64
CA CYS A 110 -1.44 -14.53 -1.79
C CYS A 110 -1.04 -15.12 -0.42
N SER A 111 -1.42 -16.36 -0.16
CA SER A 111 -1.12 -17.06 1.11
C SER A 111 0.38 -17.23 1.37
N LEU A 112 1.19 -17.16 0.31
CA LEU A 112 2.66 -17.26 0.35
C LEU A 112 3.35 -15.94 0.75
N LEU A 113 2.60 -14.86 0.95
CA LEU A 113 3.15 -13.59 1.42
C LEU A 113 3.44 -13.64 2.92
N PRO A 114 4.42 -12.83 3.40
CA PRO A 114 4.71 -12.73 4.82
C PRO A 114 3.47 -12.39 5.63
N LYS A 115 3.30 -13.10 6.75
CA LYS A 115 2.25 -12.83 7.73
C LYS A 115 2.65 -11.63 8.59
N SER A 116 1.74 -10.68 8.79
CA SER A 116 1.95 -9.55 9.69
C SER A 116 2.25 -10.06 11.09
N LYS A 117 3.37 -9.59 11.64
CA LYS A 117 3.72 -9.82 13.05
C LYS A 117 2.65 -9.27 13.99
N ILE A 118 1.97 -8.18 13.64
CA ILE A 118 0.93 -7.59 14.50
C ILE A 118 -0.34 -8.46 14.46
N VAL A 119 -0.80 -8.85 13.27
CA VAL A 119 -2.09 -9.54 13.10
C VAL A 119 -2.06 -10.98 13.63
N PHE A 120 -0.94 -11.68 13.38
CA PHE A 120 -0.79 -13.11 13.68
C PHE A 120 -0.05 -13.40 14.99
N ASP A 121 0.27 -12.37 15.79
CA ASP A 121 0.76 -12.59 17.16
C ASP A 121 -0.41 -13.00 18.07
N GLU A 122 -0.45 -14.26 18.46
CA GLU A 122 -1.51 -14.82 19.31
C GLU A 122 -1.41 -14.37 20.78
N SER A 123 -0.29 -13.74 21.18
CA SER A 123 -0.15 -13.17 22.52
C SER A 123 -0.83 -11.80 22.67
N LEU A 124 -1.15 -11.13 21.55
CA LEU A 124 -1.74 -9.80 21.55
C LEU A 124 -3.27 -9.86 21.49
N PRO A 125 -3.98 -9.12 22.37
CA PRO A 125 -5.42 -8.97 22.26
C PRO A 125 -5.80 -8.15 21.02
N ILE A 126 -7.00 -8.38 20.48
CA ILE A 126 -7.50 -7.76 19.23
C ILE A 126 -7.42 -6.23 19.29
N LYS A 127 -7.82 -5.64 20.42
CA LYS A 127 -7.72 -4.19 20.67
C LYS A 127 -6.30 -3.66 20.51
N ARG A 128 -5.31 -4.38 21.04
CA ARG A 128 -3.91 -3.98 20.92
C ARG A 128 -3.42 -4.08 19.49
N LYS A 129 -3.82 -5.12 18.74
CA LYS A 129 -3.50 -5.25 17.31
C LYS A 129 -4.01 -4.05 16.50
N LEU A 130 -5.26 -3.64 16.73
CA LEU A 130 -5.84 -2.47 16.08
C LEU A 130 -5.13 -1.17 16.44
N GLN A 131 -4.79 -0.97 17.72
CA GLN A 131 -4.00 0.19 18.15
C GLN A 131 -2.65 0.23 17.43
N MET A 132 -1.92 -0.89 17.37
CA MET A 132 -0.63 -0.95 16.70
C MET A 132 -0.74 -0.68 15.20
N LEU A 133 -1.76 -1.22 14.52
CA LEU A 133 -2.01 -0.91 13.10
C LEU A 133 -2.39 0.56 12.90
N ASN A 134 -3.17 1.14 13.81
CA ASN A 134 -3.54 2.55 13.80
C ASN A 134 -2.31 3.47 13.99
N GLU A 135 -1.50 3.22 15.01
CA GLU A 135 -0.25 3.93 15.30
C GLU A 135 0.73 3.86 14.11
N LYS A 136 0.77 2.71 13.43
CA LYS A 136 1.70 2.46 12.33
C LYS A 136 1.29 3.16 11.03
N TYR A 137 0.01 3.10 10.66
CA TYR A 137 -0.46 3.45 9.30
C TYR A 137 -1.47 4.59 9.22
N ILE A 138 -2.20 4.91 10.29
CA ILE A 138 -3.37 5.79 10.22
C ILE A 138 -3.11 7.13 10.93
N VAL A 139 -2.50 7.08 12.12
CA VAL A 139 -2.20 8.25 12.94
C VAL A 139 -1.23 9.18 12.21
N LYS A 140 -1.44 10.49 12.41
CA LYS A 140 -0.58 11.52 11.86
C LYS A 140 0.84 11.37 12.41
N ASP A 141 1.84 11.54 11.54
CA ASP A 141 3.25 11.41 11.88
C ASP A 141 3.65 9.98 12.28
N GLY A 142 2.80 8.99 11.95
CA GLY A 142 3.12 7.57 12.07
C GLY A 142 4.24 7.17 11.10
N PRO A 143 5.05 6.15 11.43
CA PRO A 143 6.24 5.78 10.64
C PRO A 143 5.93 5.37 9.20
N PHE A 144 4.71 4.91 8.96
CA PHE A 144 4.20 4.53 7.64
C PHE A 144 2.82 5.16 7.41
N GLU A 145 2.64 6.41 7.86
CA GLU A 145 1.37 7.13 7.71
C GLU A 145 0.89 7.09 6.25
N LEU A 146 -0.33 6.57 6.05
CA LEU A 146 -0.96 6.51 4.74
C LEU A 146 -1.69 7.83 4.45
N ASN A 147 -1.57 8.29 3.20
CA ASN A 147 -2.27 9.49 2.71
C ASN A 147 -3.77 9.21 2.44
N LEU A 148 -4.55 9.06 3.51
CA LEU A 148 -5.98 8.75 3.48
C LEU A 148 -6.82 9.99 3.70
N GLN A 149 -8.06 9.98 3.20
CA GLN A 149 -8.99 11.08 3.41
C GLN A 149 -9.25 11.32 4.91
N ALA A 150 -9.10 12.59 5.33
CA ALA A 150 -9.24 13.00 6.73
C ALA A 150 -10.58 12.58 7.35
N ALA A 151 -11.68 12.65 6.60
CA ALA A 151 -13.00 12.26 7.08
C ALA A 151 -13.07 10.76 7.46
N ILE A 152 -12.39 9.90 6.70
CA ILE A 152 -12.40 8.46 6.96
C ILE A 152 -11.42 8.12 8.09
N LYS A 153 -10.25 8.78 8.16
CA LYS A 153 -9.35 8.69 9.32
C LYS A 153 -10.07 9.07 10.62
N LYS A 154 -10.75 10.22 10.64
CA LYS A 154 -11.50 10.70 11.81
C LYS A 154 -12.57 9.70 12.23
N ASN A 155 -13.39 9.22 11.29
CA ASN A 155 -14.44 8.24 11.59
C ASN A 155 -13.84 6.94 12.18
N PHE A 156 -12.74 6.45 11.60
CA PHE A 156 -12.02 5.29 12.13
C PHE A 156 -11.52 5.52 13.57
N LEU A 157 -10.87 6.66 13.82
CA LEU A 157 -10.33 7.01 15.14
C LEU A 157 -11.44 7.16 16.19
N ASP A 158 -12.56 7.81 15.84
CA ASP A 158 -13.71 7.97 16.74
C ASP A 158 -14.28 6.60 17.14
N LYS A 159 -14.44 5.67 16.17
CA LYS A 159 -14.91 4.30 16.45
C LYS A 159 -13.89 3.46 17.20
N LEU A 160 -12.61 3.60 16.88
CA LEU A 160 -11.54 2.91 17.59
C LEU A 160 -11.51 3.37 19.05
N CYS A 161 -11.62 4.66 19.33
CA CYS A 161 -11.68 5.18 20.70
C CYS A 161 -12.84 4.57 21.50
N LEU A 162 -14.03 4.52 20.92
CA LEU A 162 -15.17 3.85 21.56
C LEU A 162 -14.90 2.35 21.79
N PHE A 163 -14.35 1.66 20.78
CA PHE A 163 -14.07 0.22 20.86
C PHE A 163 -13.06 -0.11 21.95
N LEU A 164 -12.02 0.72 22.11
CA LEU A 164 -11.00 0.52 23.14
C LEU A 164 -11.54 0.67 24.56
N ASN A 165 -12.60 1.44 24.75
CA ASN A 165 -13.29 1.60 26.03
C ASN A 165 -14.39 0.56 26.27
N ASP A 166 -14.75 -0.22 25.25
CA ASP A 166 -15.71 -1.31 25.38
C ASP A 166 -15.09 -2.47 26.17
N LYS A 167 -15.92 -3.18 26.95
CA LYS A 167 -15.49 -4.39 27.67
C LYS A 167 -15.45 -5.59 26.75
N ALA A 168 -16.29 -5.63 25.72
CA ALA A 168 -16.31 -6.71 24.76
C ALA A 168 -15.23 -6.52 23.69
N ASP A 169 -14.65 -7.63 23.22
CA ASP A 169 -13.70 -7.63 22.09
C ASP A 169 -14.40 -7.89 20.74
N SER A 170 -15.70 -8.17 20.78
CA SER A 170 -16.56 -8.42 19.63
C SER A 170 -17.94 -7.76 19.83
N GLY A 171 -18.70 -7.62 18.74
CA GLY A 171 -20.05 -7.06 18.77
C GLY A 171 -20.22 -5.91 17.77
N PRO A 172 -21.35 -5.16 17.86
CA PRO A 172 -21.74 -4.18 16.84
C PRO A 172 -20.71 -3.06 16.62
N LEU A 173 -19.96 -2.70 17.66
CA LEU A 173 -18.93 -1.68 17.58
C LEU A 173 -17.70 -2.17 16.82
N PHE A 174 -17.31 -3.43 17.02
CA PHE A 174 -16.26 -4.08 16.25
C PHE A 174 -16.66 -4.24 14.78
N ASP A 175 -17.91 -4.65 14.51
CA ASP A 175 -18.45 -4.75 13.15
C ASP A 175 -18.44 -3.39 12.43
N ALA A 176 -18.82 -2.32 13.15
CA ALA A 176 -18.74 -0.96 12.62
C ALA A 176 -17.30 -0.55 12.28
N LEU A 177 -16.33 -0.95 13.10
CA LEU A 177 -14.91 -0.70 12.85
C LEU A 177 -14.40 -1.46 11.62
N LEU A 178 -14.77 -2.73 11.47
CA LEU A 178 -14.44 -3.52 10.28
C LEU A 178 -15.05 -2.92 9.00
N SER A 179 -16.27 -2.39 9.08
CA SER A 179 -16.90 -1.68 7.96
C SER A 179 -16.12 -0.42 7.55
N ILE A 180 -15.56 0.32 8.51
CA ILE A 180 -14.68 1.47 8.19
C ILE A 180 -13.34 0.99 7.63
N LEU A 181 -12.79 -0.10 8.18
CA LEU A 181 -11.55 -0.70 7.68
C LEU A 181 -11.68 -1.15 6.22
N HIS A 182 -12.84 -1.68 5.82
CA HIS A 182 -13.16 -1.96 4.42
C HIS A 182 -13.00 -0.71 3.53
N ARG A 183 -13.56 0.43 3.97
CA ARG A 183 -13.46 1.71 3.25
C ARG A 183 -12.03 2.27 3.21
N LEU A 184 -11.22 1.98 4.24
CA LEU A 184 -9.81 2.30 4.26
C LEU A 184 -9.06 1.48 3.20
N LEU A 185 -9.29 0.17 3.14
CA LEU A 185 -8.70 -0.72 2.14
C LEU A 185 -9.06 -0.31 0.71
N ASP A 186 -10.30 0.12 0.47
CA ASP A 186 -10.74 0.63 -0.83
C ASP A 186 -9.98 1.91 -1.25
N GLN A 187 -9.72 2.81 -0.32
CA GLN A 187 -8.90 4.00 -0.60
C GLN A 187 -7.44 3.64 -0.87
N ILE A 188 -6.84 2.75 -0.10
CA ILE A 188 -5.45 2.32 -0.32
C ILE A 188 -5.34 1.65 -1.70
N HIS A 189 -6.29 0.77 -2.04
CA HIS A 189 -6.37 0.16 -3.36
C HIS A 189 -6.50 1.21 -4.48
N TYR A 190 -7.34 2.22 -4.27
CA TYR A 190 -7.48 3.34 -5.21
C TYR A 190 -6.19 4.14 -5.38
N LEU A 191 -5.49 4.49 -4.29
CA LEU A 191 -4.22 5.20 -4.33
C LEU A 191 -3.15 4.41 -5.09
N MET A 192 -3.09 3.10 -4.89
CA MET A 192 -2.17 2.23 -5.63
C MET A 192 -2.46 2.16 -7.14
N ARG A 193 -3.65 2.55 -7.62
CA ARG A 193 -3.97 2.47 -9.06
C ARG A 193 -3.08 3.35 -9.92
N ASP A 194 -2.69 4.52 -9.41
CA ASP A 194 -1.85 5.44 -10.16
C ASP A 194 -0.42 4.89 -10.33
N SER A 195 0.19 4.42 -9.24
CA SER A 195 1.46 3.67 -9.28
C SER A 195 1.34 2.41 -10.13
N PHE A 196 0.23 1.68 -10.05
CA PHE A 196 0.00 0.53 -10.92
C PHE A 196 -0.03 0.91 -12.41
N ASN A 197 -0.68 2.02 -12.77
CA ASN A 197 -0.71 2.48 -14.15
C ASN A 197 0.69 2.82 -14.69
N ARG A 198 1.58 3.35 -13.85
CA ARG A 198 2.99 3.56 -14.20
C ARG A 198 3.77 2.25 -14.24
N PHE A 199 3.56 1.35 -13.28
CA PHE A 199 4.15 0.01 -13.26
C PHE A 199 3.87 -0.76 -14.56
N ARG A 200 2.66 -0.65 -15.10
CA ARG A 200 2.27 -1.29 -16.37
C ARG A 200 3.13 -0.88 -17.58
N GLN A 201 3.83 0.25 -17.49
CA GLN A 201 4.70 0.76 -18.54
C GLN A 201 6.14 0.26 -18.41
N THR A 202 6.48 -0.41 -17.30
CA THR A 202 7.82 -0.95 -17.04
C THR A 202 8.10 -2.24 -17.81
N GLU A 203 9.38 -2.58 -17.96
CA GLU A 203 9.80 -3.86 -18.56
C GLU A 203 9.45 -5.05 -17.67
N SER A 204 9.60 -4.91 -16.35
CA SER A 204 9.27 -5.96 -15.37
C SER A 204 7.81 -6.41 -15.48
N TYR A 205 6.86 -5.48 -15.63
CA TYR A 205 5.46 -5.83 -15.85
C TYR A 205 5.23 -6.54 -17.20
N ARG A 206 5.91 -6.11 -18.27
CA ARG A 206 5.81 -6.79 -19.58
C ARG A 206 6.29 -8.24 -19.51
N GLN A 207 7.40 -8.49 -18.83
CA GLN A 207 7.93 -9.84 -18.61
C GLN A 207 6.98 -10.68 -17.77
N TYR A 208 6.44 -10.10 -16.70
CA TYR A 208 5.42 -10.74 -15.85
C TYR A 208 4.19 -11.19 -16.67
N VAL A 209 3.68 -10.33 -17.56
CA VAL A 209 2.53 -10.68 -18.41
C VAL A 209 2.88 -11.80 -19.38
N LYS A 210 4.04 -11.76 -20.04
CA LYS A 210 4.49 -12.83 -20.95
C LYS A 210 4.62 -14.17 -20.22
N PHE A 211 5.17 -14.17 -19.00
CA PHE A 211 5.30 -15.36 -18.15
C PHE A 211 3.94 -15.97 -17.86
N ASN A 212 2.96 -15.17 -17.42
CA ASN A 212 1.62 -15.64 -17.10
C ASN A 212 0.77 -16.03 -18.32
N LYS A 213 1.23 -15.74 -19.54
CA LYS A 213 0.61 -16.22 -20.78
C LYS A 213 1.21 -17.54 -21.28
N GLY A 214 2.27 -18.04 -20.63
CA GLY A 214 3.02 -19.19 -21.12
C GLY A 214 3.90 -18.87 -22.34
N GLU A 215 4.11 -17.59 -22.68
CA GLU A 215 4.93 -17.18 -23.85
C GLU A 215 6.45 -17.26 -23.59
N LEU A 216 6.86 -17.51 -22.34
CA LEU A 216 8.26 -17.52 -21.91
C LEU A 216 8.89 -18.92 -21.88
N THR A 217 8.19 -19.96 -22.33
CA THR A 217 8.73 -21.32 -22.36
C THR A 217 9.58 -21.53 -23.62
N SER A 218 10.83 -21.97 -23.41
CA SER A 218 11.63 -22.80 -24.34
C SER A 218 12.74 -22.18 -25.20
N ASN A 219 13.39 -21.08 -24.81
CA ASN A 219 14.62 -20.63 -25.49
C ASN A 219 15.94 -21.06 -24.83
N LYS A 220 15.93 -21.76 -23.69
CA LYS A 220 17.18 -22.12 -22.97
C LYS A 220 17.79 -23.50 -23.29
N GLU A 221 17.22 -24.27 -24.21
CA GLU A 221 17.66 -25.67 -24.43
C GLU A 221 18.45 -25.91 -25.74
N LYS A 222 18.82 -24.86 -26.48
CA LYS A 222 19.48 -25.03 -27.81
C LYS A 222 20.99 -24.71 -27.87
N ASP A 223 21.59 -24.16 -26.83
CA ASP A 223 23.02 -23.74 -26.87
C ASP A 223 23.96 -24.61 -26.02
N VAL A 224 23.58 -25.87 -25.75
CA VAL A 224 24.51 -26.89 -25.21
C VAL A 224 24.69 -27.98 -26.25
N LYS A 225 25.45 -27.67 -27.30
CA LYS A 225 26.07 -28.66 -28.20
C LYS A 225 27.47 -28.21 -28.56
#